data_AF-A0A2I0AXT6-F1
#
_entry.id   AF-A0A2I0AXT6-F1
#
_cell.length_a   1.000
_cell.length_b   1.000
_cell.length_c   1.000
_cell.angle_alpha   90.00
_cell.angle_beta   90.00
_cell.angle_gamma   90.00
#
_symmetry.space_group_name_H-M   'P 1'
#
loop_
_entity.id
_entity.type
_entity.pdbx_description
1 polymer ?
#
loop_
_entity_poly.entity_id
_entity_poly.type
_entity_poly.pdbx_seq_one_letter_code
_entity_poly.pdbx_strand_id
1 'polypeptide(L)'
;MDKILNYLKDGTQPDDRQEAKKLKLDCAKYVLINGELYRRFYVKPLTKCLRPEEAQEVMEAVHKGECGTHARGRSLVMRILH
;
A
#
# COMPACT_ATOMS: atom_id res chain seq x y z
N MET A 1 11.39 -5.75 -14.81
CA MET A 1 11.55 -5.72 -13.33
C MET A 1 13.00 -5.93 -12.93
N ASP A 2 13.78 -6.70 -13.69
CA ASP A 2 15.19 -7.02 -13.42
C ASP A 2 16.09 -5.79 -13.24
N LYS A 3 15.87 -4.71 -14.00
CA LYS A 3 16.60 -3.44 -13.82
C LYS A 3 16.41 -2.83 -12.42
N ILE A 4 15.22 -2.94 -11.85
CA ILE A 4 14.92 -2.43 -10.50
C ILE A 4 15.53 -3.34 -9.45
N LEU A 5 15.41 -4.67 -9.65
CA LEU A 5 15.99 -5.65 -8.75
C LEU A 5 17.52 -5.54 -8.72
N ASN A 6 18.17 -5.46 -9.87
CA ASN A 6 19.62 -5.30 -9.98
C ASN A 6 20.09 -3.96 -9.39
N TYR A 7 19.33 -2.88 -9.60
CA TYR A 7 19.64 -1.58 -8.98
C TYR A 7 19.53 -1.62 -7.45
N LEU A 8 18.49 -2.26 -6.91
CA LEU A 8 18.27 -2.34 -5.46
C LEU A 8 19.17 -3.38 -4.77
N LYS A 9 19.63 -4.41 -5.49
CA LYS A 9 20.49 -5.48 -4.97
C LYS A 9 21.97 -5.12 -5.09
N ASP A 10 22.40 -4.68 -6.28
CA ASP A 10 23.81 -4.57 -6.65
C ASP A 10 24.21 -3.13 -7.02
N GLY A 11 23.26 -2.17 -7.02
CA GLY A 11 23.53 -0.77 -7.39
C GLY A 11 23.70 -0.54 -8.90
N THR A 12 23.42 -1.54 -9.73
CA THR A 12 23.62 -1.49 -11.18
C THR A 12 22.75 -0.40 -11.82
N GLN A 13 23.38 0.57 -12.49
CA GLN A 13 22.71 1.66 -13.19
C GLN A 13 23.30 1.87 -14.60
N PRO A 14 22.53 2.44 -15.54
CA PRO A 14 23.05 2.83 -16.85
C PRO A 14 24.14 3.92 -16.73
N ASP A 15 25.07 3.95 -17.68
CA ASP A 15 26.06 5.04 -17.80
C ASP A 15 25.41 6.36 -18.22
N ASP A 16 24.29 6.29 -18.93
CA ASP A 16 23.53 7.49 -19.28
C ASP A 16 22.92 8.12 -18.02
N ARG A 17 23.28 9.38 -17.79
CA ARG A 17 22.92 10.11 -16.58
C ARG A 17 21.41 10.37 -16.47
N GLN A 18 20.71 10.51 -17.60
CA GLN A 18 19.27 10.70 -17.60
C GLN A 18 18.53 9.39 -17.30
N GLU A 19 18.96 8.29 -17.90
CA GLU A 19 18.42 6.96 -17.65
C GLU A 19 18.68 6.51 -16.21
N ALA A 20 19.87 6.76 -15.66
CA ALA A 20 20.18 6.48 -14.25
C ALA A 20 19.27 7.27 -13.30
N LYS A 21 19.03 8.55 -13.58
CA LYS A 21 18.12 9.39 -12.77
C LYS A 21 16.68 8.88 -12.84
N LYS A 22 16.21 8.50 -14.04
CA LYS A 22 14.89 7.93 -14.25
C LYS A 22 14.74 6.61 -13.50
N LEU A 23 15.73 5.72 -13.62
CA LEU A 23 15.76 4.43 -12.91
C LEU A 23 15.70 4.63 -11.40
N LYS A 24 16.48 5.58 -10.85
CA LYS A 24 16.45 5.91 -9.42
C LYS A 24 15.08 6.37 -8.95
N LEU A 25 14.41 7.24 -9.71
CA LEU A 25 13.06 7.71 -9.39
C LEU A 25 12.03 6.59 -9.44
N ASP A 26 12.15 5.67 -10.40
CA ASP A 26 11.27 4.51 -10.48
C ASP A 26 11.52 3.51 -9.35
N CYS A 27 12.78 3.27 -8.98
CA CYS A 27 13.16 2.40 -7.87
C CYS A 27 12.71 2.93 -6.51
N ALA A 28 12.54 4.25 -6.35
CA ALA A 28 12.05 4.86 -5.11
C ALA A 28 10.63 4.38 -4.72
N LYS A 29 9.87 3.81 -5.67
CA LYS A 29 8.55 3.20 -5.45
C LYS A 29 8.65 1.77 -4.94
N TYR A 30 9.83 1.20 -4.76
CA TYR A 30 10.04 -0.19 -4.38
C TYR A 30 11.01 -0.32 -3.19
N VAL A 31 10.99 -1.49 -2.56
CA VAL A 31 11.94 -1.89 -1.52
C VAL A 31 12.23 -3.39 -1.68
N LEU A 32 13.48 -3.77 -1.42
CA LEU A 32 13.90 -5.17 -1.39
C LEU A 32 13.89 -5.65 0.06
N ILE A 33 13.11 -6.69 0.38
CA ILE A 33 13.04 -7.30 1.71
C ILE A 33 13.30 -8.79 1.52
N ASN A 34 14.34 -9.32 2.18
CA ASN A 34 14.74 -10.74 2.08
C ASN A 34 14.89 -11.27 0.63
N GLY A 35 15.34 -10.41 -0.30
CA GLY A 35 15.52 -10.78 -1.71
C GLY A 35 14.26 -10.68 -2.57
N GLU A 36 13.12 -10.30 -2.00
CA GLU A 36 11.86 -10.10 -2.70
C GLU A 36 11.53 -8.61 -2.87
N LEU A 37 10.96 -8.26 -4.03
CA LEU A 37 10.67 -6.88 -4.40
C LEU A 37 9.24 -6.49 -3.99
N TYR A 38 9.13 -5.50 -3.11
CA TYR A 38 7.85 -4.94 -2.65
C TYR A 38 7.65 -3.53 -3.21
N ARG A 39 6.42 -3.21 -3.65
CA ARG A 39 6.06 -1.86 -4.05
C ARG A 39 5.64 -1.04 -2.82
N ARG A 40 6.28 0.10 -2.61
CA ARG A 40 5.88 1.11 -1.63
C ARG A 40 4.54 1.73 -2.05
N PHE A 41 3.48 1.42 -1.33
CA PHE A 41 2.21 2.16 -1.42
C PHE A 41 2.21 3.26 -0.35
N TYR A 42 2.01 4.50 -0.76
CA TYR A 42 2.02 5.66 0.14
C TYR A 42 0.79 5.74 1.06
N VAL A 43 -0.34 5.14 0.68
CA VAL A 43 -1.57 5.13 1.50
C VAL A 43 -2.40 3.91 1.13
N LYS A 44 -2.50 2.93 2.04
CA LYS A 44 -3.76 2.31 2.45
C LYS A 44 -3.50 1.47 3.71
N PRO A 45 -4.25 1.66 4.80
CA PRO A 45 -4.43 0.59 5.78
C PRO A 45 -5.01 -0.61 5.02
N LEU A 46 -4.53 -1.82 5.35
CA LEU A 46 -5.06 -3.06 4.79
C LEU A 46 -6.57 -3.11 5.02
N THR A 47 -7.35 -3.02 3.95
CA THR A 47 -8.80 -3.23 4.02
C THR A 47 -9.05 -4.74 3.98
N LYS A 48 -9.60 -5.30 5.06
CA LYS A 48 -10.06 -6.69 5.12
C LYS A 48 -11.12 -6.91 4.03
N CYS A 49 -10.92 -7.89 3.15
CA CYS A 49 -11.98 -8.39 2.29
C CYS A 49 -12.99 -9.13 3.17
N LEU A 50 -14.23 -8.66 3.18
CA LEU A 50 -15.32 -9.26 3.94
C LEU A 50 -16.04 -10.27 3.03
N ARG A 51 -16.44 -11.41 3.59
CA ARG A 51 -17.43 -12.27 2.94
C ARG A 51 -18.79 -11.54 2.93
N PRO A 52 -19.72 -11.91 2.03
CA PRO A 52 -20.99 -11.21 1.89
C PRO A 52 -21.75 -11.03 3.22
N GLU A 53 -21.68 -12.02 4.11
CA GLU A 53 -22.31 -12.01 5.42
C GLU A 53 -21.68 -10.95 6.34
N GLU A 54 -20.34 -10.91 6.39
CA GLU A 54 -19.58 -9.91 7.16
C GLU A 54 -19.77 -8.49 6.59
N ALA A 55 -19.98 -8.35 5.27
CA ALA A 55 -20.27 -7.07 4.64
C ALA A 55 -21.68 -6.56 5.00
N GLN A 56 -22.64 -7.48 5.12
CA GLN A 56 -24.00 -7.15 5.55
C GLN A 56 -24.02 -6.67 7.00
N GLU A 57 -23.31 -7.36 7.91
CA GLU A 57 -23.19 -6.94 9.30
C GLU A 57 -22.58 -5.53 9.44
N VAL A 58 -21.55 -5.22 8.66
CA VAL A 58 -20.94 -3.88 8.63
C VAL A 58 -21.92 -2.83 8.07
N MET A 59 -22.66 -3.14 7.01
CA MET A 59 -23.67 -2.24 6.47
C MET A 59 -24.81 -1.98 7.46
N GLU A 60 -25.24 -3.00 8.20
CA GLU A 60 -26.26 -2.86 9.24
C GLU A 60 -25.78 -2.01 10.42
N ALA A 61 -24.53 -2.20 10.86
CA ALA A 61 -23.91 -1.39 11.91
C ALA A 61 -23.78 0.09 11.49
N VAL A 62 -23.46 0.35 10.22
CA VAL A 62 -23.43 1.71 9.65
C VAL A 62 -24.84 2.32 9.60
N HIS A 63 -25.85 1.54 9.19
CA HIS A 63 -27.24 2.01 9.09
C HIS A 63 -27.86 2.31 10.46
N LYS A 64 -27.54 1.51 11.48
CA LYS A 64 -28.03 1.69 12.86
C LYS A 64 -27.33 2.84 13.61
N GLY A 65 -26.32 3.48 13.00
CA GLY A 65 -25.62 4.61 13.60
C GLY A 65 -24.75 4.23 14.81
N GLU A 66 -24.53 2.94 15.05
CA GLU A 66 -23.68 2.43 16.14
C GLU A 66 -22.19 2.71 15.90
N CYS A 67 -21.84 3.16 14.68
CA CYS A 67 -20.54 3.77 14.40
C CYS A 67 -20.51 5.18 15.00
N GLY A 68 -20.36 5.23 16.33
CA GLY A 68 -20.18 6.46 17.08
C GLY A 68 -19.08 7.33 16.47
N THR A 69 -19.40 8.61 16.35
CA THR A 69 -18.54 9.73 15.88
C THR A 69 -18.43 9.95 14.37
N HIS A 70 -19.53 10.41 13.78
CA HIS A 70 -19.62 11.76 13.20
C HIS A 70 -18.33 12.38 12.61
N ALA A 71 -17.82 11.81 11.52
CA ALA A 71 -16.98 12.53 10.56
C ALA A 71 -17.52 12.29 9.15
N ARG A 72 -18.36 13.21 8.67
CA ARG A 72 -18.91 13.22 7.31
C ARG A 72 -17.80 12.97 6.28
N GLY A 73 -17.97 11.94 5.46
CA GLY A 73 -17.41 11.84 4.11
C GLY A 73 -16.02 11.21 3.93
N ARG A 74 -15.11 11.21 4.91
CA ARG A 74 -13.77 10.59 4.77
C ARG A 74 -13.15 10.26 6.13
N SER A 75 -13.42 9.08 6.69
CA SER A 75 -12.49 8.35 7.57
C SER A 75 -13.15 7.08 8.10
N LEU A 76 -12.75 5.93 7.60
CA LEU A 76 -12.80 4.68 8.37
C LEU A 76 -11.34 4.28 8.59
N VAL A 77 -10.73 4.83 9.64
CA VAL A 77 -9.49 4.29 10.20
C VAL A 77 -9.89 3.13 11.09
N MET A 78 -9.69 1.91 10.59
CA MET A 78 -9.80 0.69 11.37
C MET A 78 -8.63 0.65 12.36
N ARG A 79 -8.94 0.62 13.67
CA ARG A 79 -7.95 0.35 14.72
C ARG A 79 -7.75 -1.15 14.88
N ILE A 80 -6.49 -1.47 15.16
CA ILE A 80 -5.80 -2.75 15.23
C ILE A 80 -6.08 -3.46 16.57
N LEU A 81 -6.09 -4.81 16.49
CA LEU A 81 -5.79 -5.87 17.47
C LEU A 81 -6.25 -5.69 18.93
N HIS A 82 -7.03 -6.66 19.39
CA HIS A 82 -6.78 -7.46 20.59
C HIS A 82 -7.18 -8.91 20.30
#